data_AF-A0A8S3X3E3-F1
#
_entry.id   AF-A0A8S3X3E3-F1
#
_cell.length_a   1.000
_cell.length_b   1.000
_cell.length_c   1.000
_cell.angle_alpha   90.00
_cell.angle_beta   90.00
_cell.angle_gamma   90.00
#
_symmetry.space_group_name_H-M   'P 1'
#
loop_
_entity.id
_entity.type
_entity.pdbx_description
1 polymer ?
#
loop_
_entity_poly.entity_id
_entity_poly.type
_entity_poly.pdbx_seq_one_letter_code
_entity_poly.pdbx_strand_id
1 'polypeptide(L)'
;MIIFLDPLTRLIATEARREAVIMSDSEDDPDYQPSTDEESERESRCSDRSSSKESTELPANGRQQQDNNTRSQSMPNSSWNIPSSDGSRKKQFPFTAVPGMKNIHSDCQSELDFFRLFLENEIIDLMIHMTNSYASKTQILRRVTRNSRLSKCYDCDAAEMKKFIGLLIWMGLKKLPKISDYWSTDVLYENNVANKVMSRNRFEILLRCWHFEDAYFVGMSGADRLIKIRRFVEILSNKLDQYKTPGEFLTIDETMVGFRGRIAFMQYIPGKRHKCAIKLFKICNDDGYTYYLIVYEGNKTTTTTQNISKTQ
;
A
#
# COMPACT_ATOMS: atom_id res chain seq x y z
N MET A 1 -1.54 -4.47 13.08
CA MET A 1 -2.07 -4.99 11.81
C MET A 1 -1.16 -4.75 10.59
N ILE A 2 -0.56 -3.56 10.41
CA ILE A 2 0.38 -3.29 9.28
C ILE A 2 1.76 -3.96 9.44
N ILE A 3 2.12 -4.34 10.67
CA ILE A 3 3.31 -5.17 10.95
C ILE A 3 3.16 -6.58 10.34
N PHE A 4 1.93 -7.05 10.11
CA PHE A 4 1.66 -8.33 9.46
C PHE A 4 1.70 -8.27 7.94
N LEU A 5 1.70 -7.08 7.33
CA LEU A 5 1.73 -6.93 5.88
C LEU A 5 3.15 -6.99 5.31
N ASP A 6 4.24 -6.67 6.02
CA ASP A 6 5.59 -6.75 5.42
C ASP A 6 6.01 -8.19 5.03
N PRO A 7 5.71 -9.25 5.82
CA PRO A 7 5.89 -10.64 5.41
C PRO A 7 4.99 -11.07 4.24
N LEU A 8 3.72 -10.65 4.28
CA LEU A 8 2.69 -11.00 3.30
C LEU A 8 2.93 -10.33 1.95
N THR A 9 3.38 -9.08 1.95
CA THR A 9 3.70 -8.34 0.74
C THR A 9 4.90 -8.98 0.03
N ARG A 10 5.87 -9.54 0.76
CA ARG A 10 6.96 -10.32 0.16
C ARG A 10 6.47 -11.62 -0.46
N LEU A 11 5.58 -12.36 0.19
CA LEU A 11 5.06 -13.62 -0.36
C LEU A 11 4.18 -13.37 -1.60
N ILE A 12 3.27 -12.40 -1.54
CA ILE A 12 2.38 -12.01 -2.64
C ILE A 12 3.17 -11.40 -3.81
N ALA A 13 4.15 -10.51 -3.54
CA ALA A 13 4.97 -9.92 -4.60
C ALA A 13 6.00 -10.88 -5.22
N THR A 14 6.47 -11.89 -4.47
CA THR A 14 7.40 -12.90 -5.01
C THR A 14 6.66 -13.96 -5.82
N GLU A 15 5.41 -14.31 -5.48
CA GLU A 15 4.63 -15.28 -6.25
C GLU A 15 3.94 -14.63 -7.47
N ALA A 16 3.51 -13.36 -7.39
CA ALA A 16 3.08 -12.60 -8.57
C ALA A 16 4.20 -12.49 -9.63
N ARG A 17 5.47 -12.60 -9.22
CA ARG A 17 6.64 -12.71 -10.11
C ARG A 17 6.81 -14.12 -10.69
N ARG A 18 6.47 -15.18 -9.97
CA ARG A 18 6.55 -16.55 -10.50
C ARG A 18 5.42 -16.85 -11.47
N GLU A 19 4.19 -16.41 -11.24
CA GLU A 19 3.12 -16.56 -12.26
C GLU A 19 3.42 -15.75 -13.53
N ALA A 20 4.12 -14.62 -13.44
CA ALA A 20 4.53 -13.84 -14.62
C ALA A 20 5.78 -14.39 -15.36
N VAL A 21 6.59 -15.24 -14.71
CA VAL A 21 7.82 -15.83 -15.29
C VAL A 21 7.65 -17.31 -15.67
N ILE A 22 6.75 -18.04 -15.01
CA ILE A 22 6.37 -19.41 -15.40
C ILE A 22 5.50 -19.40 -16.68
N MET A 23 4.93 -18.25 -17.05
CA MET A 23 4.27 -18.04 -18.35
C MET A 23 5.22 -17.89 -19.54
N SER A 24 6.55 -18.05 -19.38
CA SER A 24 7.50 -18.02 -20.51
C SER A 24 8.26 -19.33 -20.77
N ASP A 25 7.98 -20.42 -20.06
CA ASP A 25 8.73 -21.68 -20.21
C ASP A 25 7.83 -22.94 -20.29
N SER A 26 6.52 -22.75 -20.53
CA SER A 26 5.69 -23.82 -21.08
C SER A 26 5.55 -23.59 -22.57
N GLU A 27 6.44 -24.21 -23.33
CA GLU A 27 6.26 -24.45 -24.77
C GLU A 27 4.88 -25.09 -25.00
N ASP A 28 4.23 -24.66 -26.09
CA ASP A 28 2.91 -25.05 -26.61
C ASP A 28 1.65 -24.47 -25.92
N ASP A 29 1.48 -23.14 -26.00
CA ASP A 29 0.14 -22.52 -26.04
C ASP A 29 -0.20 -22.13 -27.49
N PRO A 30 -1.05 -22.92 -28.21
CA PRO A 30 -1.40 -22.66 -29.61
C PRO A 30 -2.26 -21.40 -29.82
N ASP A 31 -2.72 -20.74 -28.76
CA ASP A 31 -3.60 -19.56 -28.84
C ASP A 31 -2.87 -18.23 -28.54
N TYR A 32 -1.54 -18.23 -28.38
CA TYR A 32 -0.77 -16.99 -28.24
C TYR A 32 -0.51 -16.31 -29.59
N GLN A 33 -1.41 -15.40 -29.98
CA GLN A 33 -1.12 -14.41 -31.02
C GLN A 33 -0.86 -13.03 -30.38
N PRO A 34 0.39 -12.52 -30.40
CA PRO A 34 0.65 -11.16 -29.96
C PRO A 34 0.06 -10.18 -30.98
N SER A 35 -0.68 -9.19 -30.49
CA SER A 35 -1.16 -8.05 -31.28
C SER A 35 0.04 -7.29 -31.83
N THR A 36 0.19 -7.24 -33.16
CA THR A 36 1.12 -6.36 -33.86
C THR A 36 0.57 -4.94 -33.84
N ASP A 37 0.86 -4.21 -32.76
CA ASP A 37 0.88 -2.76 -32.80
C ASP A 37 2.33 -2.32 -32.58
N GLU A 38 3.00 -2.03 -33.69
CA GLU A 38 4.26 -1.31 -33.70
C GLU A 38 4.03 0.11 -33.18
N GLU A 39 4.49 0.42 -31.96
CA GLU A 39 4.84 1.81 -31.62
C GLU A 39 5.91 1.89 -30.51
N SER A 40 7.15 1.89 -30.99
CA SER A 40 8.38 2.45 -30.39
C SER A 40 8.77 2.04 -28.97
N GLU A 41 9.80 1.18 -28.92
CA GLU A 41 10.71 1.08 -27.77
C GLU A 41 11.30 2.46 -27.44
N ARG A 42 11.04 2.95 -26.23
CA ARG A 42 11.90 3.95 -25.59
C ARG A 42 12.50 3.35 -24.34
N GLU A 43 13.70 2.80 -24.50
CA GLU A 43 14.62 2.55 -23.39
C GLU A 43 14.82 3.87 -22.62
N SER A 44 14.33 3.93 -21.38
CA SER A 44 14.72 5.00 -20.46
C SER A 44 16.12 4.71 -19.94
N ARG A 45 17.13 5.14 -20.68
CA ARG A 45 18.50 5.31 -20.16
C ARG A 45 18.48 6.53 -19.24
N CYS A 46 18.46 6.30 -17.93
CA CYS A 46 18.67 7.36 -16.96
C CYS A 46 20.17 7.70 -16.99
N SER A 47 20.50 8.89 -17.47
CA SER A 47 21.86 9.41 -17.57
C SER A 47 22.43 9.71 -16.18
N ASP A 48 23.62 9.18 -15.94
CA ASP A 48 24.51 9.61 -14.87
C ASP A 48 24.83 11.11 -15.02
N ARG A 49 24.43 11.89 -14.02
CA ARG A 49 25.09 13.17 -13.73
C ARG A 49 25.25 13.30 -12.22
N SER A 50 26.43 12.87 -11.75
CA SER A 50 26.99 13.35 -10.50
C SER A 50 27.19 14.86 -10.58
N SER A 51 26.65 15.60 -9.62
CA SER A 51 27.08 16.97 -9.35
C SER A 51 27.11 17.19 -7.84
N SER A 52 28.22 16.79 -7.25
CA SER A 52 28.75 17.36 -6.01
C SER A 52 29.17 18.81 -6.22
N LYS A 53 28.90 19.67 -5.23
CA LYS A 53 29.60 20.92 -4.81
C LYS A 53 28.60 21.71 -3.96
N GLU A 54 28.70 21.79 -2.64
CA GLU A 54 29.77 22.35 -1.78
C GLU A 54 30.15 23.79 -2.14
N SER A 55 29.96 24.65 -1.13
CA SER A 55 29.89 26.11 -1.14
C SER A 55 31.27 26.76 -1.09
N THR A 56 31.52 27.82 -1.86
CA THR A 56 32.49 28.88 -1.49
C THR A 56 32.27 30.16 -2.31
N GLU A 57 32.77 31.27 -1.78
CA GLU A 57 32.35 32.67 -1.93
C GLU A 57 32.82 33.43 -3.20
N LEU A 58 32.22 34.62 -3.38
CA LEU A 58 32.35 35.67 -4.41
C LEU A 58 33.75 36.37 -4.44
N PRO A 59 34.20 37.09 -5.52
CA PRO A 59 33.65 38.42 -5.91
C PRO A 59 33.63 38.87 -7.39
N ALA A 60 32.79 39.90 -7.58
CA ALA A 60 32.52 40.90 -8.64
C ALA A 60 33.45 41.12 -9.85
N ASN A 61 32.89 41.28 -11.06
CA ASN A 61 32.71 42.61 -11.71
C ASN A 61 31.84 42.57 -13.00
N GLY A 62 31.31 43.74 -13.40
CA GLY A 62 30.12 43.93 -14.24
C GLY A 62 30.21 43.70 -15.76
N ARG A 63 29.03 43.64 -16.39
CA ARG A 63 28.67 44.27 -17.69
C ARG A 63 27.14 44.32 -17.88
N GLN A 64 26.67 45.46 -18.40
CA GLN A 64 25.27 45.89 -18.56
C GLN A 64 24.62 45.45 -19.89
N GLN A 65 23.30 45.22 -19.89
CA GLN A 65 22.24 45.73 -20.81
C GLN A 65 20.96 44.87 -20.64
N GLN A 66 19.83 45.42 -20.13
CA GLN A 66 18.64 45.96 -20.86
C GLN A 66 18.06 44.96 -21.89
N ASP A 67 16.77 44.60 -21.96
CA ASP A 67 15.50 45.08 -21.42
C ASP A 67 14.48 43.93 -21.48
N ASN A 68 13.50 43.88 -20.57
CA ASN A 68 12.06 44.00 -20.90
C ASN A 68 11.13 43.63 -19.74
N ASN A 69 10.26 44.59 -19.44
CA ASN A 69 9.14 44.51 -18.51
C ASN A 69 8.28 43.27 -18.74
N THR A 70 8.36 42.30 -17.83
CA THR A 70 7.24 41.41 -17.52
C THR A 70 6.91 41.60 -16.04
N ARG A 71 5.75 42.22 -15.78
CA ARG A 71 5.21 42.51 -14.46
C ARG A 71 4.87 41.19 -13.76
N SER A 72 5.88 40.53 -13.23
CA SER A 72 5.73 39.41 -12.32
C SER A 72 5.25 39.99 -10.99
N GLN A 73 3.98 39.74 -10.67
CA GLN A 73 3.50 39.94 -9.31
C GLN A 73 4.31 38.97 -8.44
N SER A 74 5.32 39.51 -7.76
CA SER A 74 6.09 38.79 -6.76
C SER A 74 5.12 38.34 -5.68
N MET A 75 4.92 37.02 -5.57
CA MET A 75 4.41 36.43 -4.34
C MET A 75 5.22 37.02 -3.19
N PRO A 76 4.59 37.51 -2.10
CA PRO A 76 5.33 38.02 -0.96
C PRO A 76 6.33 36.96 -0.56
N ASN A 77 7.61 37.33 -0.54
CA ASN A 77 8.70 36.47 -0.16
C ASN A 77 8.49 36.13 1.33
N SER A 78 7.68 35.13 1.63
CA SER A 78 7.44 34.64 2.98
C SER A 78 8.69 33.88 3.37
N SER A 79 9.74 34.62 3.73
CA SER A 79 10.89 34.08 4.43
C SER A 79 10.37 33.32 5.64
N TRP A 80 10.72 32.04 5.75
CA TRP A 80 10.49 31.28 6.97
C TRP A 80 11.09 32.05 8.14
N ASN A 81 10.24 32.58 9.02
CA ASN A 81 10.70 33.31 10.18
C ASN A 81 11.33 32.31 11.15
N ILE A 82 12.67 32.33 11.23
CA ILE A 82 13.40 31.56 12.23
C ILE A 82 12.97 32.10 13.61
N PRO A 83 12.41 31.29 14.50
CA PRO A 83 12.03 31.73 15.83
C PRO A 83 13.26 32.29 16.55
N SER A 84 13.09 33.41 17.27
CA SER A 84 14.13 33.99 18.12
C SER A 84 14.72 32.90 19.03
N SER A 85 16.04 32.79 19.08
CA SER A 85 16.79 31.77 19.83
C SER A 85 16.59 31.85 21.35
N ASP A 86 15.94 32.91 21.84
CA ASP A 86 15.61 33.16 23.23
C ASP A 86 14.41 32.34 23.76
N GLY A 87 13.71 31.59 22.90
CA GLY A 87 12.56 30.77 23.29
C GLY A 87 11.31 31.57 23.69
N SER A 88 11.34 32.90 23.59
CA SER A 88 10.30 33.83 24.09
C SER A 88 8.94 33.68 23.43
N ARG A 89 8.87 33.01 22.27
CA ARG A 89 7.63 32.77 21.50
C ARG A 89 7.03 31.36 21.63
N LYS A 90 7.50 30.53 22.55
CA LYS A 90 6.82 29.24 22.83
C LYS A 90 5.64 29.48 23.76
N LYS A 91 4.45 29.79 23.22
CA LYS A 91 3.21 29.53 23.96
C LYS A 91 3.21 28.03 24.29
N GLN A 92 3.43 27.68 25.56
CA GLN A 92 3.22 26.32 26.03
C GLN A 92 1.72 26.10 26.10
N PHE A 93 1.22 25.22 25.24
CA PHE A 93 -0.14 24.72 25.35
C PHE A 93 -0.06 23.47 26.22
N PRO A 94 -0.62 23.48 27.44
CA PRO A 94 -0.63 22.29 28.27
C PRO A 94 -1.43 21.20 27.55
N PHE A 95 -0.90 19.97 27.55
CA PHE A 95 -1.63 18.83 27.06
C PHE A 95 -2.77 18.48 28.03
N THR A 96 -4.01 18.51 27.54
CA THR A 96 -5.23 18.34 28.38
C THR A 96 -5.98 17.05 28.11
N ALA A 97 -5.62 16.30 27.06
CA ALA A 97 -6.29 15.05 26.73
C ALA A 97 -5.83 13.92 27.69
N VAL A 98 -6.67 12.89 27.83
CA VAL A 98 -6.32 11.66 28.56
C VAL A 98 -5.93 10.60 27.52
N PRO A 99 -4.63 10.25 27.39
CA PRO A 99 -4.19 9.21 26.46
C PRO A 99 -4.71 7.85 26.91
N GLY A 100 -4.97 6.96 25.96
CA GLY A 100 -5.41 5.61 26.29
C GLY A 100 -6.31 4.99 25.23
N MET A 101 -6.69 3.74 25.46
CA MET A 101 -7.66 3.09 24.60
C MET A 101 -9.05 3.72 24.78
N LYS A 102 -9.80 3.86 23.69
CA LYS A 102 -11.17 4.35 23.67
C LYS A 102 -12.04 3.40 22.84
N ASN A 103 -13.36 3.42 23.05
CA ASN A 103 -14.31 2.62 22.26
C ASN A 103 -14.02 1.10 22.26
N ILE A 104 -13.42 0.57 23.33
CA ILE A 104 -13.24 -0.87 23.53
C ILE A 104 -14.35 -1.36 24.43
N HIS A 105 -15.14 -2.31 23.93
CA HIS A 105 -16.21 -2.93 24.70
C HIS A 105 -15.64 -3.89 25.75
N SER A 106 -16.34 -4.04 26.88
CA SER A 106 -15.86 -4.81 28.04
C SER A 106 -15.74 -6.32 27.79
N ASP A 107 -16.38 -6.84 26.75
CA ASP A 107 -16.26 -8.24 26.31
C ASP A 107 -14.98 -8.53 25.51
N CYS A 108 -14.21 -7.51 25.13
CA CYS A 108 -12.96 -7.66 24.41
C CYS A 108 -11.86 -8.16 25.36
N GLN A 109 -11.68 -9.49 25.41
CA GLN A 109 -10.79 -10.16 26.36
C GLN A 109 -9.68 -10.94 25.67
N SER A 110 -9.92 -11.47 24.47
CA SER A 110 -8.95 -12.26 23.72
C SER A 110 -8.24 -11.44 22.65
N GLU A 111 -7.06 -11.88 22.22
CA GLU A 111 -6.31 -11.26 21.12
C GLU A 111 -7.12 -11.22 19.82
N LEU A 112 -8.01 -12.20 19.62
CA LEU A 112 -8.91 -12.26 18.48
C LEU A 112 -9.95 -11.14 18.52
N ASP A 113 -10.43 -10.77 19.71
CA ASP A 113 -11.41 -9.68 19.87
C ASP A 113 -10.76 -8.35 19.50
N PHE A 114 -9.54 -8.08 19.99
CA PHE A 114 -8.78 -6.89 19.60
C PHE A 114 -8.45 -6.87 18.10
N PHE A 115 -8.16 -8.03 17.50
CA PHE A 115 -7.93 -8.13 16.06
C PHE A 115 -9.19 -7.78 15.24
N ARG A 116 -10.37 -8.22 15.71
CA ARG A 116 -11.66 -7.96 15.05
C ARG A 116 -12.06 -6.49 15.05
N LEU A 117 -11.56 -5.67 15.98
CA LEU A 117 -11.77 -4.21 15.96
C LEU A 117 -11.28 -3.58 14.64
N PHE A 118 -10.20 -4.12 14.07
CA PHE A 118 -9.62 -3.62 12.82
C PHE A 118 -10.05 -4.40 11.57
N LEU A 119 -10.66 -5.58 11.75
CA LEU A 119 -11.15 -6.44 10.68
C LEU A 119 -12.64 -6.74 10.90
N GLU A 120 -13.40 -5.66 11.01
CA GLU A 120 -14.85 -5.72 11.24
C GLU A 120 -15.59 -6.19 9.97
N ASN A 121 -16.88 -6.50 10.13
CA ASN A 121 -17.75 -6.95 9.05
C ASN A 121 -17.69 -6.03 7.83
N GLU A 122 -17.60 -4.71 7.99
CA GLU A 122 -17.49 -3.77 6.87
C GLU A 122 -16.31 -4.10 5.92
N ILE A 123 -15.12 -4.38 6.48
CA ILE A 123 -13.93 -4.70 5.68
C ILE A 123 -14.04 -6.10 5.08
N ILE A 124 -14.56 -7.06 5.86
CA ILE A 124 -14.76 -8.43 5.40
C ILE A 124 -15.77 -8.49 4.25
N ASP A 125 -16.89 -7.80 4.38
CA ASP A 125 -17.95 -7.72 3.37
C ASP A 125 -17.43 -7.03 2.12
N LEU A 126 -16.63 -5.96 2.26
CA LEU A 126 -15.92 -5.34 1.14
C LEU A 126 -15.05 -6.37 0.40
N MET A 127 -14.21 -7.11 1.12
CA MET A 127 -13.34 -8.13 0.52
C MET A 127 -14.16 -9.21 -0.20
N ILE A 128 -15.24 -9.69 0.39
CA ILE A 128 -16.10 -10.73 -0.19
C ILE A 128 -16.75 -10.22 -1.48
N HIS A 129 -17.47 -9.10 -1.40
CA HIS A 129 -18.23 -8.56 -2.52
C HIS A 129 -17.32 -8.26 -3.71
N MET A 130 -16.16 -7.64 -3.47
CA MET A 130 -15.24 -7.26 -4.54
C MET A 130 -14.51 -8.48 -5.12
N THR A 131 -14.16 -9.47 -4.29
CA THR A 131 -13.54 -10.72 -4.75
C THR A 131 -14.50 -11.55 -5.61
N ASN A 132 -15.75 -11.70 -5.18
CA ASN A 132 -16.77 -12.47 -5.92
C ASN A 132 -17.16 -11.77 -7.23
N SER A 133 -17.33 -10.44 -7.20
CA SER A 133 -17.57 -9.63 -8.40
C SER A 133 -16.44 -9.81 -9.41
N TYR A 134 -15.18 -9.67 -8.98
CA TYR A 134 -14.02 -9.85 -9.85
C TYR A 134 -13.93 -11.27 -10.43
N ALA A 135 -14.13 -12.30 -9.61
CA ALA A 135 -14.08 -13.70 -10.05
C ALA A 135 -15.13 -13.98 -11.14
N SER A 136 -16.38 -13.58 -10.90
CA SER A 136 -17.49 -13.75 -11.84
C SER A 136 -17.23 -13.05 -13.17
N LYS A 137 -16.78 -11.79 -13.12
CA LYS A 137 -16.46 -11.03 -14.34
C LYS A 137 -15.29 -11.62 -15.10
N THR A 138 -14.26 -12.10 -14.40
CA THR A 138 -13.10 -12.69 -15.06
C THR A 138 -13.48 -13.98 -15.78
N GLN A 139 -14.37 -14.79 -15.22
CA GLN A 139 -14.92 -15.98 -15.88
C GLN A 139 -15.65 -15.63 -17.18
N ILE A 140 -16.50 -14.59 -17.15
CA ILE A 140 -17.31 -14.16 -18.30
C ILE A 140 -16.44 -13.51 -19.39
N LEU A 141 -15.58 -12.57 -19.00
CA LEU A 141 -14.90 -11.68 -19.95
C LEU A 141 -13.64 -12.30 -20.57
N ARG A 142 -12.92 -13.17 -19.86
CA ARG A 142 -11.62 -13.69 -20.32
C ARG A 142 -11.69 -15.01 -21.08
N ARG A 143 -12.88 -15.43 -21.53
CA ARG A 143 -13.10 -16.73 -22.24
C ARG A 143 -12.31 -17.86 -21.60
N VAL A 144 -12.46 -17.99 -20.29
CA VAL A 144 -11.68 -18.94 -19.50
C VAL A 144 -11.93 -20.35 -20.03
N THR A 145 -10.86 -21.07 -20.40
CA THR A 145 -10.98 -22.44 -20.92
C THR A 145 -11.70 -23.33 -19.91
N ARG A 146 -12.46 -24.31 -20.41
CA ARG A 146 -13.26 -25.22 -19.54
C ARG A 146 -12.42 -25.90 -18.46
N ASN A 147 -11.15 -26.20 -18.75
CA ASN A 147 -10.23 -26.88 -17.85
C ASN A 147 -9.50 -25.94 -16.88
N SER A 148 -9.62 -24.62 -17.04
CA SER A 148 -8.99 -23.66 -16.16
C SER A 148 -9.50 -23.80 -14.73
N ARG A 149 -8.62 -23.62 -13.75
CA ARG A 149 -9.02 -23.59 -12.34
C ARG A 149 -10.00 -22.46 -12.03
N LEU A 150 -9.92 -21.36 -12.79
CA LEU A 150 -10.82 -20.23 -12.63
C LEU A 150 -12.24 -20.54 -13.12
N SER A 151 -12.43 -21.48 -14.05
CA SER A 151 -13.78 -21.91 -14.49
C SER A 151 -14.55 -22.62 -13.38
N LYS A 152 -13.83 -23.18 -12.39
CA LYS A 152 -14.38 -23.84 -11.21
C LYS A 152 -14.45 -22.93 -9.97
N CYS A 153 -14.16 -21.64 -10.13
CA CYS A 153 -14.27 -20.69 -9.02
C CYS A 153 -15.74 -20.47 -8.66
N TYR A 154 -16.03 -20.50 -7.36
CA TYR A 154 -17.32 -20.19 -6.77
C TYR A 154 -17.15 -19.05 -5.76
N ASP A 155 -18.27 -18.43 -5.39
CA ASP A 155 -18.30 -17.31 -4.46
C ASP A 155 -17.74 -17.67 -3.09
N CYS A 156 -16.96 -16.76 -2.50
CA CYS A 156 -16.51 -16.87 -1.13
C CYS A 156 -17.54 -16.29 -0.15
N ASP A 157 -17.60 -16.85 1.05
CA ASP A 157 -18.39 -16.33 2.16
C ASP A 157 -17.48 -15.75 3.26
N ALA A 158 -18.10 -15.22 4.32
CA ALA A 158 -17.36 -14.64 5.43
C ALA A 158 -16.49 -15.64 6.20
N ALA A 159 -16.92 -16.91 6.31
CA ALA A 159 -16.13 -17.92 6.99
C ALA A 159 -14.89 -18.29 6.16
N GLU A 160 -15.03 -18.41 4.85
CA GLU A 160 -13.95 -18.69 3.90
C GLU A 160 -12.96 -17.53 3.80
N MET A 161 -13.45 -16.29 3.73
CA MET A 161 -12.59 -15.10 3.73
C MET A 161 -11.78 -14.99 5.03
N LYS A 162 -12.40 -15.26 6.18
CA LYS A 162 -11.69 -15.29 7.49
C LYS A 162 -10.64 -16.40 7.53
N LYS A 163 -10.92 -17.59 6.99
CA LYS A 163 -9.94 -18.69 6.86
C LYS A 163 -8.77 -18.29 5.95
N PHE A 164 -9.05 -17.66 4.82
CA PHE A 164 -8.04 -17.16 3.88
C PHE A 164 -7.11 -16.14 4.57
N ILE A 165 -7.67 -15.14 5.25
CA ILE A 165 -6.89 -14.14 6.01
C ILE A 165 -6.10 -14.80 7.15
N GLY A 166 -6.69 -15.78 7.84
CA GLY A 166 -6.01 -16.57 8.88
C GLY A 166 -4.78 -17.30 8.33
N LEU A 167 -4.89 -17.91 7.13
CA LEU A 167 -3.75 -18.53 6.45
C LEU A 167 -2.70 -17.49 6.07
N LEU A 168 -3.09 -16.32 5.55
CA LEU A 168 -2.16 -15.24 5.22
C LEU A 168 -1.35 -14.81 6.46
N ILE A 169 -2.00 -14.61 7.61
CA ILE A 169 -1.35 -14.26 8.87
C ILE A 169 -0.40 -15.38 9.31
N TRP A 170 -0.85 -16.62 9.26
CA TRP A 170 -0.05 -17.78 9.63
C TRP A 170 1.18 -17.96 8.73
N MET A 171 1.08 -17.72 7.42
CA MET A 171 2.21 -17.71 6.48
C MET A 171 3.20 -16.57 6.77
N GLY A 172 2.73 -15.49 7.42
CA GLY A 172 3.61 -14.45 7.93
C GLY A 172 4.51 -14.95 9.07
N LEU A 173 4.01 -15.89 9.88
CA LEU A 173 4.72 -16.52 11.01
C LEU A 173 5.60 -17.68 10.54
N LYS A 174 5.02 -18.66 9.84
CA LYS A 174 5.74 -19.80 9.25
C LYS A 174 6.05 -19.45 7.80
N LYS A 175 7.28 -19.04 7.49
CA LYS A 175 7.69 -18.71 6.12
C LYS A 175 8.26 -19.93 5.41
N LEU A 176 7.64 -20.34 4.30
CA LEU A 176 8.15 -21.39 3.41
C LEU A 176 8.65 -20.82 2.06
N PRO A 177 9.51 -21.56 1.33
CA PRO A 177 10.13 -21.07 0.09
C PRO A 177 9.14 -20.80 -1.07
N LYS A 178 8.06 -21.58 -1.15
CA LYS A 178 6.99 -21.44 -2.15
C LYS A 178 5.62 -21.52 -1.50
N ILE A 179 4.61 -20.90 -2.13
CA ILE A 179 3.22 -21.01 -1.67
C ILE A 179 2.74 -22.48 -1.70
N SER A 180 3.17 -23.26 -2.69
CA SER A 180 2.84 -24.69 -2.78
C SER A 180 3.32 -25.49 -1.58
N ASP A 181 4.43 -25.09 -0.95
CA ASP A 181 5.08 -25.86 0.11
C ASP A 181 4.24 -25.88 1.38
N TYR A 182 3.34 -24.90 1.57
CA TYR A 182 2.38 -24.90 2.68
C TYR A 182 1.40 -26.06 2.62
N TRP A 183 1.18 -26.66 1.45
CA TRP A 183 0.35 -27.86 1.28
C TRP A 183 1.19 -29.10 0.97
N SER A 184 2.50 -29.04 1.14
CA SER A 184 3.39 -30.20 0.91
C SER A 184 3.22 -31.26 2.00
N THR A 185 3.35 -32.52 1.59
CA THR A 185 3.47 -33.69 2.48
C THR A 185 4.93 -34.11 2.69
N ASP A 186 5.88 -33.37 2.14
CA ASP A 186 7.31 -33.57 2.41
C ASP A 186 7.58 -33.24 3.88
N VAL A 187 8.29 -34.14 4.58
CA VAL A 187 8.66 -34.01 5.99
C VAL A 187 9.32 -32.66 6.31
N LEU A 188 10.03 -32.05 5.36
CA LEU A 188 10.68 -30.74 5.55
C LEU A 188 9.67 -29.57 5.62
N TYR A 189 8.50 -29.72 5.01
CA TYR A 189 7.53 -28.62 4.83
C TYR A 189 6.16 -28.91 5.43
N GLU A 190 5.90 -30.16 5.80
CA GLU A 190 4.60 -30.62 6.31
C GLU A 190 4.11 -29.77 7.49
N ASN A 191 2.78 -29.63 7.56
CA ASN A 191 2.11 -28.94 8.65
C ASN A 191 0.65 -29.36 8.76
N ASN A 192 0.11 -29.17 9.96
CA ASN A 192 -1.26 -29.53 10.31
C ASN A 192 -2.26 -28.36 10.16
N VAL A 193 -1.88 -27.27 9.51
CA VAL A 193 -2.69 -26.04 9.43
C VAL A 193 -3.31 -25.90 8.05
N ALA A 194 -2.49 -25.70 7.01
CA ALA A 194 -2.98 -25.29 5.70
C ALA A 194 -4.00 -26.27 5.11
N ASN A 195 -3.64 -27.57 5.07
CA ASN A 195 -4.49 -28.64 4.56
C ASN A 195 -5.84 -28.79 5.29
N LYS A 196 -5.91 -28.44 6.58
CA LYS A 196 -7.14 -28.53 7.39
C LYS A 196 -8.05 -27.31 7.22
N VAL A 197 -7.48 -26.16 6.84
CA VAL A 197 -8.22 -24.90 6.74
C VAL A 197 -8.84 -24.73 5.36
N MET A 198 -8.06 -24.97 4.30
CA MET A 198 -8.48 -24.77 2.90
C MET A 198 -7.58 -25.56 1.95
N SER A 199 -8.08 -26.00 0.79
CA SER A 199 -7.21 -26.61 -0.22
C SER A 199 -6.26 -25.59 -0.87
N ARG A 200 -5.07 -26.03 -1.30
CA ARG A 200 -4.12 -25.19 -2.06
C ARG A 200 -4.79 -24.50 -3.23
N ASN A 201 -5.60 -25.28 -3.96
CA ASN A 201 -6.23 -24.80 -5.18
C ASN A 201 -7.20 -23.64 -4.91
N ARG A 202 -7.98 -23.73 -3.82
CA ARG A 202 -8.91 -22.68 -3.42
C ARG A 202 -8.17 -21.45 -2.90
N PHE A 203 -7.12 -21.64 -2.09
CA PHE A 203 -6.31 -20.54 -1.59
C PHE A 203 -5.71 -19.71 -2.72
N GLU A 204 -5.09 -20.36 -3.72
CA GLU A 204 -4.49 -19.67 -4.87
C GLU A 204 -5.55 -18.98 -5.76
N ILE A 205 -6.76 -19.56 -5.89
CA ILE A 205 -7.87 -18.89 -6.59
C ILE A 205 -8.29 -17.62 -5.85
N LEU A 206 -8.48 -17.70 -4.52
CA LEU A 206 -8.81 -16.53 -3.71
C LEU A 206 -7.69 -15.50 -3.77
N LEU A 207 -6.43 -15.91 -3.68
CA LEU A 207 -5.27 -15.03 -3.79
C LEU A 207 -5.25 -14.27 -5.13
N ARG A 208 -5.60 -14.94 -6.22
CA ARG A 208 -5.70 -14.34 -7.56
C ARG A 208 -6.89 -13.38 -7.69
N CYS A 209 -8.01 -13.72 -7.05
CA CYS A 209 -9.26 -12.96 -7.15
C CYS A 209 -9.43 -11.91 -6.05
N TRP A 210 -8.52 -11.80 -5.08
CA TRP A 210 -8.66 -10.89 -3.94
C TRP A 210 -8.62 -9.42 -4.37
N HIS A 211 -9.75 -8.74 -4.26
CA HIS A 211 -9.94 -7.35 -4.72
C HIS A 211 -10.65 -6.51 -3.65
N PHE A 212 -10.51 -5.18 -3.75
CA PHE A 212 -11.13 -4.19 -2.87
C PHE A 212 -11.93 -3.12 -3.62
N GLU A 213 -11.94 -3.18 -4.96
CA GLU A 213 -12.67 -2.25 -5.80
C GLU A 213 -13.03 -2.91 -7.13
N ASP A 214 -14.16 -2.50 -7.69
CA ASP A 214 -14.64 -2.93 -8.99
C ASP A 214 -14.07 -2.03 -10.11
N ALA A 215 -12.78 -2.19 -10.37
CA ALA A 215 -12.03 -1.35 -11.30
C ALA A 215 -12.55 -1.40 -12.76
N TYR A 216 -13.45 -2.33 -13.10
CA TYR A 216 -14.11 -2.36 -14.42
C TYR A 216 -15.00 -1.13 -14.65
N PHE A 217 -15.59 -0.55 -13.60
CA PHE A 217 -16.39 0.68 -13.70
C PHE A 217 -15.57 1.96 -13.52
N VAL A 218 -14.29 1.84 -13.13
CA VAL A 218 -13.42 3.01 -12.93
C VAL A 218 -12.63 3.39 -14.19
N GLY A 219 -13.02 2.83 -15.34
CA GLY A 219 -12.64 3.38 -16.63
C GLY A 219 -13.27 4.75 -16.82
N MET A 220 -12.63 5.82 -16.34
CA MET A 220 -12.74 7.20 -16.87
C MET A 220 -11.91 8.25 -16.12
N SER A 221 -11.40 7.99 -14.91
CA SER A 221 -10.59 8.97 -14.18
C SER A 221 -9.21 8.40 -13.86
N GLY A 222 -8.25 8.54 -14.80
CA GLY A 222 -6.82 8.31 -14.54
C GLY A 222 -6.19 9.26 -13.51
N ALA A 223 -7.02 9.87 -12.65
CA ALA A 223 -6.62 10.76 -11.57
C ALA A 223 -6.13 9.97 -10.35
N ASP A 224 -6.89 8.96 -9.90
CA ASP A 224 -6.59 8.20 -8.69
C ASP A 224 -5.71 6.97 -8.98
N ARG A 225 -4.47 6.98 -8.48
CA ARG A 225 -3.51 5.87 -8.68
C ARG A 225 -3.73 4.71 -7.71
N LEU A 226 -4.45 4.92 -6.61
CA LEU A 226 -4.76 3.92 -5.60
C LEU A 226 -6.18 3.39 -5.69
N ILE A 227 -6.93 3.71 -6.74
CA ILE A 227 -8.35 3.33 -6.87
C ILE A 227 -8.65 1.89 -6.45
N LYS A 228 -7.76 0.94 -6.80
CA LYS A 228 -7.90 -0.48 -6.48
C LYS A 228 -7.89 -0.82 -4.97
N ILE A 229 -7.37 0.08 -4.13
CA ILE A 229 -7.23 -0.08 -2.68
C ILE A 229 -7.73 1.13 -1.88
N ARG A 230 -8.15 2.22 -2.54
CA ARG A 230 -8.52 3.50 -1.93
C ARG A 230 -9.53 3.30 -0.79
N ARG A 231 -10.65 2.67 -1.12
CA ARG A 231 -11.74 2.39 -0.20
C ARG A 231 -11.26 1.58 1.02
N PHE A 232 -10.45 0.54 0.79
CA PHE A 232 -9.88 -0.26 1.88
C PHE A 232 -8.96 0.56 2.79
N VAL A 233 -8.08 1.38 2.21
CA VAL A 233 -7.15 2.23 2.97
C VAL A 233 -7.90 3.28 3.79
N GLU A 234 -8.95 3.88 3.24
CA GLU A 234 -9.77 4.88 3.95
C GLU A 234 -10.51 4.29 5.14
N ILE A 235 -11.17 3.14 4.94
CA ILE A 235 -11.84 2.42 6.04
C ILE A 235 -10.81 2.06 7.12
N LEU A 236 -9.66 1.52 6.73
CA LEU A 236 -8.59 1.16 7.66
C LEU A 236 -8.07 2.37 8.46
N SER A 237 -7.78 3.49 7.79
CA SER A 237 -7.32 4.71 8.44
C SER A 237 -8.35 5.26 9.43
N ASN A 238 -9.64 5.23 9.08
CA ASN A 238 -10.71 5.63 9.99
C ASN A 238 -10.78 4.72 11.22
N LYS A 239 -10.57 3.40 11.05
CA LYS A 239 -10.54 2.45 12.18
C LYS A 239 -9.35 2.65 13.09
N LEU A 240 -8.19 3.02 12.56
CA LEU A 240 -6.98 3.26 13.37
C LEU A 240 -7.17 4.42 14.35
N ASP A 241 -7.87 5.49 13.97
CA ASP A 241 -8.14 6.61 14.89
C ASP A 241 -9.23 6.31 15.94
N GLN A 242 -10.08 5.30 15.69
CA GLN A 242 -11.25 5.03 16.53
C GLN A 242 -10.95 4.43 17.90
N TYR A 243 -9.83 3.72 18.09
CA TYR A 243 -9.62 2.88 19.27
C TYR A 243 -8.60 3.39 20.29
N LYS A 244 -7.89 4.49 19.99
CA LYS A 244 -6.91 5.07 20.92
C LYS A 244 -6.90 6.59 20.83
N THR A 245 -6.84 7.25 21.99
CA THR A 245 -6.55 8.70 22.10
C THR A 245 -5.03 8.91 22.08
N PRO A 246 -4.51 9.82 21.24
CA PRO A 246 -3.08 10.11 21.19
C PRO A 246 -2.52 10.66 22.50
N GLY A 247 -1.25 10.36 22.76
CA GLY A 247 -0.46 10.99 23.80
C GLY A 247 0.03 12.38 23.40
N GLU A 248 0.79 13.01 24.29
CA GLU A 248 1.44 14.30 24.02
C GLU A 248 2.49 14.20 22.90
N PHE A 249 3.14 13.03 22.78
CA PHE A 249 4.24 12.81 21.84
C PHE A 249 3.77 11.98 20.64
N LEU A 250 3.74 12.63 19.47
CA LEU A 250 3.46 11.98 18.19
C LEU A 250 4.68 12.05 17.28
N THR A 251 4.88 10.98 16.53
CA THR A 251 5.93 10.86 15.52
C THR A 251 5.29 10.72 14.15
N ILE A 252 5.75 11.54 13.19
CA ILE A 252 5.42 11.41 11.78
C ILE A 252 6.63 10.84 11.08
N ASP A 253 6.48 9.68 10.44
CA ASP A 253 7.60 9.05 9.75
C ASP A 253 7.15 8.30 8.49
N GLU A 254 8.13 7.97 7.67
CA GLU A 254 7.99 7.26 6.41
C GLU A 254 8.23 5.76 6.62
N THR A 255 7.28 4.92 6.20
CA THR A 255 7.49 3.47 6.11
C THR A 255 7.57 3.02 4.65
N MET A 256 8.54 2.16 4.36
CA MET A 256 8.70 1.56 3.04
C MET A 256 8.16 0.13 3.03
N VAL A 257 7.19 -0.13 2.16
CA VAL A 257 6.67 -1.48 1.89
C VAL A 257 7.38 -2.03 0.67
N GLY A 258 8.25 -3.03 0.88
CA GLY A 258 9.05 -3.62 -0.19
C GLY A 258 8.16 -4.17 -1.31
N PHE A 259 8.34 -3.66 -2.52
CA PHE A 259 7.55 -4.08 -3.68
C PHE A 259 8.42 -4.11 -4.93
N ARG A 260 8.25 -5.16 -5.73
CA ARG A 260 8.88 -5.31 -7.05
C ARG A 260 7.79 -5.65 -8.05
N GLY A 261 7.46 -4.70 -8.91
CA GLY A 261 6.42 -4.84 -9.93
C GLY A 261 6.15 -3.53 -10.65
N ARG A 262 5.20 -3.56 -11.59
CA ARG A 262 4.81 -2.39 -12.38
C ARG A 262 3.75 -1.58 -11.63
N ILE A 263 4.18 -0.53 -10.93
CA ILE A 263 3.28 0.43 -10.26
C ILE A 263 3.81 1.86 -10.43
N ALA A 264 2.91 2.80 -10.74
CA ALA A 264 3.27 4.14 -11.22
C ALA A 264 3.92 5.05 -10.15
N PHE A 265 3.79 4.73 -8.87
CA PHE A 265 4.25 5.54 -7.74
C PHE A 265 5.30 4.82 -6.88
N MET A 266 5.93 3.78 -7.42
CA MET A 266 7.07 3.11 -6.78
C MET A 266 8.19 4.11 -6.50
N GLN A 267 8.76 4.04 -5.31
CA GLN A 267 9.90 4.87 -4.92
C GLN A 267 11.19 4.06 -4.96
N TYR A 268 12.22 4.64 -5.58
CA TYR A 268 13.57 4.13 -5.53
C TYR A 268 14.34 4.84 -4.41
N ILE A 269 14.81 4.10 -3.41
CA ILE A 269 15.62 4.64 -2.32
C ILE A 269 17.03 4.03 -2.37
N PRO A 270 18.02 4.77 -2.89
CA PRO A 270 19.41 4.29 -2.87
C PRO A 270 19.88 4.10 -1.44
N GLY A 271 20.72 3.08 -1.20
CA GLY A 271 21.29 2.79 0.11
C GLY A 271 20.41 1.99 1.08
N LYS A 272 19.15 1.68 0.74
CA LYS A 272 18.30 0.78 1.55
C LYS A 272 18.33 -0.67 1.04
N ARG A 273 18.15 -1.64 1.95
CA ARG A 273 18.06 -3.09 1.60
C ARG A 273 16.98 -3.37 0.56
N HIS A 274 15.85 -2.67 0.68
CA HIS A 274 14.78 -2.67 -0.32
C HIS A 274 14.83 -1.37 -1.10
N LYS A 275 15.56 -1.41 -2.23
CA LYS A 275 15.74 -0.23 -3.09
C LYS A 275 14.45 0.22 -3.76
N CYS A 276 13.49 -0.69 -3.99
CA CYS A 276 12.19 -0.38 -4.58
C CYS A 276 11.09 -0.69 -3.57
N ALA A 277 10.23 0.29 -3.29
CA ALA A 277 9.15 0.13 -2.33
C ALA A 277 8.01 1.13 -2.55
N ILE A 278 6.84 0.81 -2.01
CA ILE A 278 5.72 1.74 -1.86
C ILE A 278 5.97 2.53 -0.57
N LYS A 279 5.95 3.85 -0.67
CA LYS A 279 6.17 4.75 0.47
C LYS A 279 4.84 5.07 1.16
N LEU A 280 4.83 4.96 2.48
CA LEU A 280 3.70 5.32 3.35
C LEU A 280 4.15 6.42 4.31
N PHE A 281 3.32 7.41 4.54
CA PHE A 281 3.45 8.31 5.69
C PHE A 281 2.53 7.84 6.81
N LYS A 282 3.03 7.84 8.04
CA LYS A 282 2.25 7.41 9.21
C LYS A 282 2.38 8.41 10.34
N ILE A 283 1.29 8.58 11.07
CA ILE A 283 1.30 9.24 12.39
C ILE A 283 1.24 8.14 13.43
N CYS A 284 2.25 8.08 14.29
CA CYS A 284 2.39 7.07 15.33
C CYS A 284 2.55 7.71 16.72
N ASN A 285 2.07 7.01 17.73
CA ASN A 285 2.43 7.28 19.12
C ASN A 285 3.83 6.73 19.44
N ASP A 286 4.38 7.12 20.59
CA ASP A 286 5.62 6.57 21.15
C ASP A 286 5.59 5.05 21.38
N ASP A 287 4.43 4.47 21.68
CA ASP A 287 4.22 3.02 21.80
C ASP A 287 4.10 2.27 20.45
N GLY A 288 4.25 2.99 19.33
CA GLY A 288 4.19 2.43 17.97
C GLY A 288 2.77 2.25 17.42
N TYR A 289 1.72 2.67 18.14
CA TYR A 289 0.36 2.67 17.61
C TYR A 289 0.24 3.66 16.43
N THR A 290 -0.27 3.20 15.29
CA THR A 290 -0.53 4.07 14.12
C THR A 290 -1.95 4.63 14.18
N TYR A 291 -2.10 5.96 14.14
CA TYR A 291 -3.40 6.64 14.10
C TYR A 291 -3.90 6.84 12.69
N TYR A 292 -2.99 7.16 11.78
CA TYR A 292 -3.33 7.50 10.41
C TYR A 292 -2.21 7.11 9.47
N LEU A 293 -2.57 6.73 8.25
CA LEU A 293 -1.61 6.48 7.19
C LEU A 293 -2.08 7.05 5.86
N ILE A 294 -1.11 7.48 5.07
CA ILE A 294 -1.30 7.92 3.68
C ILE A 294 -0.31 7.15 2.82
N VAL A 295 -0.77 6.63 1.68
CA VAL A 295 0.10 6.06 0.66
C VAL A 295 0.59 7.19 -0.24
N TYR A 296 1.89 7.26 -0.50
CA TYR A 296 2.47 8.26 -1.39
C TYR A 296 2.21 7.89 -2.86
N GLU A 297 1.62 8.80 -3.62
CA GLU A 297 1.20 8.59 -5.02
C GLU A 297 2.10 9.30 -6.04
N GLY A 298 3.22 9.88 -5.59
CA GLY A 298 4.03 10.79 -6.40
C GLY A 298 3.43 12.20 -6.42
N ASN A 299 3.57 12.89 -7.56
CA ASN A 299 3.13 14.28 -7.75
C ASN A 299 1.60 14.49 -7.67
N LYS A 300 0.81 13.41 -7.65
CA LYS A 300 -0.65 13.45 -7.52
C LYS A 300 -1.15 13.17 -6.10
N THR A 301 -0.27 13.21 -5.10
CA THR A 301 -0.71 13.03 -3.71
C THR A 301 -1.57 14.23 -3.32
N THR A 302 -2.89 14.13 -3.52
CA THR A 302 -3.84 15.19 -3.17
C THR A 302 -3.84 15.30 -1.66
N THR A 303 -3.26 16.38 -1.13
CA THR A 303 -3.46 16.72 0.27
C THR A 303 -4.92 17.11 0.37
N THR A 304 -5.76 16.28 0.98
CA THR A 304 -7.08 16.72 1.41
C THR A 304 -6.81 17.76 2.49
N THR A 305 -6.66 19.02 2.08
CA THR A 305 -6.61 20.16 2.98
C THR A 305 -8.03 20.29 3.52
N GLN A 306 -8.39 19.46 4.50
CA GLN A 306 -9.42 19.88 5.43
C GLN A 306 -8.83 21.10 6.12
N ASN A 307 -9.30 22.27 5.69
CA ASN A 307 -9.05 23.51 6.41
C ASN A 307 -9.51 23.24 7.84
N ILE A 308 -8.57 22.98 8.75
CA ILE A 308 -8.83 23.08 10.18
C ILE A 308 -8.97 24.58 10.43
N SER A 309 -10.13 25.11 10.08
CA SER A 309 -10.49 26.49 10.36
C SER A 309 -10.50 26.62 11.86
N LYS A 310 -9.62 27.50 12.34
CA LYS A 310 -9.53 28.01 13.71
C LYS A 310 -10.92 28.06 14.34
N THR A 311 -11.21 27.13 15.24
CA THR A 311 -12.32 27.32 16.17
C THR A 311 -11.84 28.34 17.20
N GLN A 312 -12.58 29.45 17.28
CA GLN A 312 -12.39 30.55 18.23
C GLN A 312 -12.49 30.07 19.67
#